data_AF-G0TUN3-F1
#
_entry.id   AF-G0TUN3-F1
#
_cell.length_a   1.000
_cell.length_b   1.000
_cell.length_c   1.000
_cell.angle_alpha   90.00
_cell.angle_beta   90.00
_cell.angle_gamma   90.00
#
_symmetry.space_group_name_H-M   'P 1'
#
loop_
_entity.id
_entity.type
_entity.pdbx_description
1 polymer ?
#
loop_
_entity_poly.entity_id
_entity_poly.type
_entity_poly.pdbx_seq_one_letter_code
_entity_poly.pdbx_strand_id
1 'polypeptide(L)'
;LVEDRLMKCNPFVFGWPLLLSDGNEHLDGTPLRMAAFRTVYSKSMLMFHTRLDLQVDHRLSTPDTGDETLLDVPVFCTVNYPQNTRLCGGKPLVQRFNTVMGTSYPLDTPVDVLAALTREESVKGAKELMEELKFLTVAAERTPDVERIFRLSEDQLSANRVVGQLAYTIVYLALVSYDRFVEDVFNVYKSHNSDLVRVACAKGAHILQRLDLVEGLIAVEPEGRSRKMMECVMRATSPSKS
;
A
#
# COMPACT_ATOMS: atom_id res chain seq x y z
N LEU A 1 15.53 -2.52 10.01
CA LEU A 1 14.34 -1.86 9.42
C LEU A 1 14.75 -0.49 8.87
N VAL A 2 14.29 -0.12 7.67
CA VAL A 2 14.60 1.19 7.04
C VAL A 2 14.02 2.31 7.91
N GLU A 3 12.81 2.08 8.42
CA GLU A 3 12.03 2.94 9.28
C GLU A 3 12.76 3.28 10.59
N ASP A 4 13.41 2.30 11.21
CA ASP A 4 14.20 2.50 12.43
C ASP A 4 15.42 3.40 12.20
N ARG A 5 16.11 3.21 11.08
CA ARG A 5 17.24 4.07 10.69
C ARG A 5 16.76 5.49 10.42
N LEU A 6 15.65 5.65 9.69
CA LEU A 6 15.06 6.95 9.37
C LEU A 6 14.67 7.71 10.64
N MET A 7 13.95 7.05 11.56
CA MET A 7 13.43 7.71 12.77
C MET A 7 14.52 8.01 13.80
N LYS A 8 15.57 7.20 13.91
CA LYS A 8 16.72 7.49 14.80
C LYS A 8 17.51 8.74 14.39
N CYS A 9 17.52 9.07 13.10
CA CYS A 9 18.16 10.28 12.60
C CYS A 9 17.23 11.50 12.60
N ASN A 10 15.97 11.34 13.03
CA ASN A 10 14.96 12.39 12.98
C ASN A 10 14.93 13.20 14.29
N PRO A 11 15.24 14.50 14.28
CA PRO A 11 15.30 15.31 15.50
C PRO A 11 13.91 15.59 16.12
N PHE A 12 12.83 15.31 15.41
CA PHE A 12 11.46 15.51 15.90
C PHE A 12 10.85 14.26 16.53
N VAL A 13 11.59 13.15 16.55
CA VAL A 13 11.15 11.85 17.03
C VAL A 13 12.11 11.35 18.12
N PHE A 14 11.59 10.69 19.15
CA PHE A 14 12.46 10.01 20.11
C PHE A 14 13.18 8.85 19.40
N GLY A 15 14.51 8.83 19.46
CA GLY A 15 15.32 7.75 18.87
C GLY A 15 15.13 6.37 19.52
N TRP A 16 14.30 6.27 20.55
CA TRP A 16 13.90 5.02 21.18
C TRP A 16 12.49 4.62 20.70
N PRO A 17 12.34 3.55 19.91
CA PRO A 17 11.03 3.07 19.46
C PRO A 17 10.20 2.54 20.65
N LEU A 18 8.89 2.78 20.61
CA LEU A 18 7.93 2.17 21.53
C LEU A 18 7.71 0.68 21.21
N LEU A 19 7.78 0.34 19.93
CA LEU A 19 7.67 -1.00 19.41
C LEU A 19 8.63 -1.14 18.23
N LEU A 20 9.38 -2.23 18.20
CA LEU A 20 10.17 -2.65 17.06
C LEU A 20 9.91 -4.14 16.85
N SER A 21 9.33 -4.49 15.70
CA SER A 21 9.10 -5.88 15.31
C SER A 21 9.93 -6.15 14.07
N ASP A 22 10.86 -7.11 14.15
CA ASP A 22 11.68 -7.55 13.02
C ASP A 22 10.91 -8.42 11.99
N GLY A 23 9.58 -8.40 12.06
CA GLY A 23 8.71 -9.30 11.31
C GLY A 23 8.48 -10.58 12.10
N ASN A 24 7.22 -10.96 12.24
CA ASN A 24 6.87 -12.22 12.84
C ASN A 24 6.44 -13.19 11.73
N GLU A 25 7.35 -14.05 11.31
CA GLU A 25 7.10 -15.11 10.33
C GLU A 25 6.09 -16.15 10.83
N HIS A 26 5.82 -16.18 12.15
CA HIS A 26 4.86 -17.07 12.79
C HIS A 26 3.47 -16.45 12.99
N LEU A 27 3.23 -15.21 12.51
CA LEU A 27 1.87 -14.68 12.43
C LEU A 27 1.15 -15.31 11.24
N ASP A 28 0.29 -16.30 11.54
CA ASP A 28 -0.63 -16.86 10.56
C ASP A 28 -1.47 -15.74 9.93
N GLY A 29 -1.35 -15.57 8.61
CA GLY A 29 -2.25 -14.75 7.80
C GLY A 29 -1.71 -13.40 7.32
N THR A 30 -0.68 -12.81 7.92
CA THR A 30 -0.06 -11.57 7.38
C THR A 30 1.34 -11.34 7.98
N PRO A 31 2.43 -11.65 7.25
CA PRO A 31 3.76 -11.22 7.64
C PRO A 31 3.83 -9.68 7.68
N LEU A 32 3.69 -9.14 8.89
CA LEU A 32 3.65 -7.71 9.19
C LEU A 32 4.91 -7.33 9.96
N ARG A 33 5.64 -6.33 9.47
CA ARG A 33 6.67 -5.65 10.24
C ARG A 33 6.09 -4.36 10.77
N MET A 34 6.29 -4.07 12.04
CA MET A 34 5.79 -2.85 12.67
C MET A 34 6.89 -2.15 13.44
N ALA A 35 6.91 -0.83 13.35
CA ALA A 35 7.73 0.01 14.21
C ALA A 35 6.91 1.23 14.66
N ALA A 36 6.87 1.50 15.96
CA ALA A 36 6.14 2.62 16.51
C ALA A 36 7.10 3.59 17.20
N PHE A 37 6.98 4.86 16.85
CA PHE A 37 7.78 5.95 17.42
C PHE A 37 6.88 7.03 17.99
N ARG A 38 7.46 7.89 18.84
CA ARG A 38 6.76 9.02 19.44
C ARG A 38 7.45 10.31 19.06
N THR A 39 6.68 11.32 18.67
CA THR A 39 7.21 12.66 18.43
C THR A 39 7.57 13.35 19.75
N VAL A 40 8.59 14.22 19.70
CA VAL A 40 9.15 14.85 20.89
C VAL A 40 8.18 15.85 21.50
N TYR A 41 7.48 16.65 20.69
CA TYR A 41 6.73 17.81 21.15
C TYR A 41 5.23 17.51 21.35
N SER A 42 4.53 17.11 20.30
CA SER A 42 3.08 16.85 20.34
C SER A 42 2.71 15.51 20.97
N LYS A 43 3.71 14.65 21.26
CA LYS A 43 3.52 13.27 21.77
C LYS A 43 2.71 12.39 20.83
N SER A 44 2.65 12.76 19.55
CA SER A 44 2.03 11.98 18.49
C SER A 44 2.76 10.66 18.30
N MET A 45 2.04 9.65 17.85
CA MET A 45 2.55 8.32 17.58
C MET A 45 2.66 8.12 16.06
N LEU A 46 3.84 7.74 15.60
CA LEU A 46 4.11 7.37 14.21
C LEU A 46 4.24 5.85 14.16
N MET A 47 3.23 5.19 13.62
CA MET A 47 3.20 3.73 13.52
C MET A 47 3.47 3.31 12.08
N PHE A 48 4.71 2.90 11.84
CA PHE A 48 5.14 2.33 10.59
C PHE A 48 4.75 0.87 10.50
N HIS A 49 4.25 0.47 9.35
CA HIS A 49 3.93 -0.92 9.08
C HIS A 49 4.24 -1.27 7.63
N THR A 50 4.82 -2.44 7.48
CA THR A 50 5.26 -2.99 6.19
C THR A 50 4.60 -4.35 6.04
N ARG A 51 3.77 -4.47 5.01
CA ARG A 51 2.94 -5.65 4.75
C ARG A 51 3.55 -6.49 3.64
N LEU A 52 4.08 -7.65 4.01
CA LEU A 52 4.71 -8.58 3.06
C LEU A 52 3.67 -9.46 2.34
N ASP A 53 2.40 -9.44 2.78
CA ASP A 53 1.29 -10.18 2.18
C ASP A 53 0.61 -9.47 0.98
N LEU A 54 1.07 -8.27 0.65
CA LEU A 54 0.52 -7.45 -0.44
C LEU A 54 0.90 -7.97 -1.84
N GLN A 55 1.57 -9.12 -1.93
CA GLN A 55 1.92 -9.71 -3.22
C GLN A 55 0.68 -9.90 -4.09
N VAL A 56 0.68 -9.26 -5.26
CA VAL A 56 -0.41 -9.35 -6.24
C VAL A 56 -0.05 -10.31 -7.38
N ASP A 57 1.25 -10.51 -7.62
CA ASP A 57 1.71 -11.41 -8.66
C ASP A 57 1.70 -12.88 -8.18
N HIS A 58 0.67 -13.60 -8.65
CA HIS A 58 0.48 -15.04 -8.44
C HIS A 58 1.55 -15.90 -9.13
N ARG A 59 2.35 -15.33 -10.03
CA ARG A 59 3.44 -16.03 -10.74
C ARG A 59 4.67 -16.16 -9.87
N LEU A 60 4.87 -15.20 -8.96
CA LEU A 60 5.97 -15.17 -7.99
C LEU A 60 5.63 -15.92 -6.68
N SER A 61 4.48 -16.60 -6.62
CA SER A 61 4.00 -17.31 -5.42
C SER A 61 4.59 -18.72 -5.26
N THR A 62 5.59 -19.12 -6.07
CA THR A 62 6.25 -20.42 -5.95
C THR A 62 7.38 -20.37 -4.92
N PRO A 63 7.37 -21.23 -3.88
CA PRO A 63 8.36 -21.23 -2.81
C PRO A 63 9.75 -21.78 -3.19
N ASP A 64 9.96 -22.25 -4.43
CA ASP A 64 11.13 -23.08 -4.81
C ASP A 64 12.25 -22.35 -5.58
N THR A 65 12.10 -21.06 -5.89
CA THR A 65 13.15 -20.30 -6.57
C THR A 65 13.65 -19.21 -5.64
N GLY A 66 14.83 -19.41 -5.05
CA GLY A 66 15.51 -18.51 -4.12
C GLY A 66 15.96 -17.17 -4.71
N ASP A 67 15.33 -16.71 -5.79
CA ASP A 67 15.53 -15.38 -6.35
C ASP A 67 14.44 -14.46 -5.82
N GLU A 68 14.78 -13.78 -4.73
CA GLU A 68 14.06 -12.65 -4.18
C GLU A 68 13.96 -11.52 -5.23
N THR A 69 12.96 -11.60 -6.11
CA THR A 69 12.48 -10.44 -6.87
C THR A 69 11.66 -9.56 -5.91
N LEU A 70 12.36 -9.01 -4.92
CA LEU A 70 11.84 -7.99 -4.01
C LEU A 70 11.56 -6.73 -4.82
N LEU A 71 10.33 -6.59 -5.29
CA LEU A 71 9.75 -5.27 -5.51
C LEU A 71 9.90 -4.48 -4.20
N ASP A 72 10.34 -3.22 -4.27
CA ASP A 72 10.49 -2.34 -3.11
C ASP A 72 9.20 -2.38 -2.27
N VAL A 73 9.28 -2.98 -1.09
CA VAL A 73 8.10 -3.17 -0.24
C VAL A 73 7.72 -1.80 0.34
N PRO A 74 6.48 -1.33 0.12
CA PRO A 74 6.04 -0.04 0.61
C PRO A 74 5.99 -0.02 2.14
N VAL A 75 6.40 1.11 2.70
CA VAL A 75 6.24 1.40 4.13
C VAL A 75 5.05 2.34 4.29
N PHE A 76 4.09 1.93 5.11
CA PHE A 76 2.94 2.76 5.46
C PHE A 76 3.16 3.37 6.84
N CYS A 77 2.66 4.58 7.06
CA CYS A 77 2.73 5.26 8.35
C CYS A 77 1.34 5.72 8.79
N THR A 78 0.86 5.18 9.90
CA THR A 78 -0.33 5.68 10.59
C THR A 78 0.11 6.71 11.63
N VAL A 79 -0.39 7.93 11.52
CA VAL A 79 -0.09 9.01 12.45
C VAL A 79 -1.27 9.20 13.40
N ASN A 80 -1.06 8.89 14.69
CA ASN A 80 -2.04 9.13 15.74
C ASN A 80 -1.62 10.33 16.57
N TYR A 81 -2.46 11.36 16.62
CA TYR A 81 -2.21 12.57 17.42
C TYR A 81 -3.48 13.00 18.15
N PRO A 82 -3.35 13.70 19.30
CA PRO A 82 -4.51 14.17 20.02
C PRO A 82 -5.26 15.24 19.22
N GLN A 83 -6.58 15.28 19.37
CA GLN A 83 -7.39 16.37 18.85
C GLN A 83 -6.85 17.69 19.41
N ASN A 84 -6.51 18.62 18.52
CA ASN A 84 -5.84 19.84 18.89
C ASN A 84 -6.27 21.02 18.02
N THR A 85 -6.13 22.23 18.56
CA THR A 85 -6.40 23.49 17.85
C THR A 85 -5.16 24.36 17.68
N ARG A 86 -4.08 24.05 18.42
CA ARG A 86 -2.87 24.88 18.51
C ARG A 86 -1.57 24.15 18.22
N LEU A 87 -1.53 22.81 18.33
CA LEU A 87 -0.31 22.05 18.04
C LEU A 87 0.00 22.02 16.54
N CYS A 88 -1.00 22.23 15.69
CA CYS A 88 -0.86 22.41 14.25
C CYS A 88 -0.40 23.81 13.82
N GLY A 89 -0.21 24.75 14.75
CA GLY A 89 0.14 26.14 14.42
C GLY A 89 -0.98 26.91 13.69
N GLY A 90 -2.20 26.37 13.72
CA GLY A 90 -3.37 26.89 13.01
C GLY A 90 -3.55 26.29 11.62
N LYS A 91 -4.80 26.07 11.20
CA LYS A 91 -5.15 25.48 9.90
C LYS A 91 -4.42 26.10 8.69
N PRO A 92 -4.24 27.44 8.61
CA PRO A 92 -3.54 28.05 7.47
C PRO A 92 -2.07 27.62 7.32
N LEU A 93 -1.40 27.26 8.43
CA LEU A 93 -0.02 26.77 8.37
C LEU A 93 0.03 25.43 7.64
N VAL A 94 -0.84 24.49 8.03
CA VAL A 94 -0.91 23.17 7.41
C VAL A 94 -1.38 23.25 5.96
N GLN A 95 -2.34 24.13 5.65
CA GLN A 95 -2.76 24.39 4.26
C GLN A 95 -1.59 24.86 3.37
N ARG A 96 -0.79 25.80 3.87
CA ARG A 96 0.40 26.28 3.15
C ARG A 96 1.45 25.19 3.00
N PHE A 97 1.67 24.40 4.05
CA PHE A 97 2.57 23.24 4.00
C PHE A 97 2.16 22.25 2.89
N ASN A 98 0.88 21.86 2.88
CA ASN A 98 0.31 20.98 1.86
C ASN A 98 0.50 21.53 0.44
N THR A 99 0.31 22.84 0.27
CA THR A 99 0.47 23.50 -1.03
C THR A 99 1.93 23.52 -1.50
N VAL A 100 2.87 23.81 -0.61
CA VAL A 100 4.30 23.94 -0.95
C VAL A 100 4.94 22.57 -1.17
N MET A 101 4.60 21.59 -0.33
CA MET A 101 5.19 20.26 -0.35
C MET A 101 4.42 19.27 -1.24
N GLY A 102 3.27 19.67 -1.80
CA GLY A 102 2.42 18.79 -2.59
C GLY A 102 1.86 17.61 -1.80
N THR A 103 1.44 17.86 -0.55
CA THR A 103 0.94 16.83 0.38
C THR A 103 -0.52 17.07 0.76
N SER A 104 -1.15 16.08 1.39
CA SER A 104 -2.57 16.09 1.74
C SER A 104 -2.84 15.85 3.23
N TYR A 105 -2.00 16.38 4.13
CA TYR A 105 -2.18 16.21 5.57
C TYR A 105 -3.47 16.87 6.11
N PRO A 106 -4.14 16.27 7.12
CA PRO A 106 -5.25 16.92 7.83
C PRO A 106 -4.83 18.26 8.45
N LEU A 107 -5.73 19.24 8.47
CA LEU A 107 -5.41 20.62 8.87
C LEU A 107 -5.11 20.82 10.37
N ASP A 108 -5.37 19.80 11.17
CA ASP A 108 -5.05 19.71 12.60
C ASP A 108 -3.80 18.87 12.88
N THR A 109 -3.07 18.44 11.85
CA THR A 109 -1.81 17.72 12.00
C THR A 109 -0.78 18.57 12.75
N PRO A 110 -0.17 18.06 13.85
CA PRO A 110 0.84 18.79 14.60
C PRO A 110 2.07 19.17 13.79
N VAL A 111 2.67 20.33 14.08
CA VAL A 111 3.81 20.87 13.31
C VAL A 111 5.04 19.96 13.37
N ASP A 112 5.28 19.30 14.50
CA ASP A 112 6.41 18.39 14.66
C ASP A 112 6.24 17.08 13.88
N VAL A 113 5.00 16.63 13.66
CA VAL A 113 4.71 15.51 12.75
C VAL A 113 5.03 15.91 11.31
N LEU A 114 4.55 17.09 10.87
CA LEU A 114 4.86 17.60 9.54
C LEU A 114 6.37 17.68 9.35
N ALA A 115 7.08 18.31 10.31
CA ALA A 115 8.53 18.43 10.27
C ALA A 115 9.25 17.08 10.30
N ALA A 116 8.75 16.09 11.06
CA ALA A 116 9.32 14.75 11.07
C ALA A 116 9.26 14.10 9.68
N LEU A 117 8.15 14.28 8.96
CA LEU A 117 7.94 13.63 7.66
C LEU A 117 8.42 14.48 6.46
N THR A 118 8.78 15.76 6.66
CA THR A 118 9.25 16.65 5.57
C THR A 118 10.45 16.15 4.79
N ARG A 119 11.36 15.41 5.44
CA ARG A 119 12.61 14.96 4.82
C ARG A 119 12.42 13.77 3.88
N GLU A 120 11.24 13.17 3.92
CA GLU A 120 10.91 12.01 3.10
C GLU A 120 10.29 12.49 1.78
N GLU A 121 11.07 12.43 0.70
CA GLU A 121 10.66 12.92 -0.64
C GLU A 121 9.52 12.11 -1.27
N SER A 122 9.11 11.00 -0.67
CA SER A 122 8.20 10.00 -1.25
C SER A 122 6.88 9.79 -0.50
N VAL A 123 6.53 10.65 0.47
CA VAL A 123 5.26 10.51 1.20
C VAL A 123 4.09 10.86 0.30
N LYS A 124 3.28 9.85 -0.04
CA LYS A 124 2.06 9.99 -0.86
C LYS A 124 0.83 9.71 -0.01
N GLY A 125 -0.15 10.61 -0.05
CA GLY A 125 -1.49 10.37 0.47
C GLY A 125 -2.41 9.81 -0.61
N ALA A 126 -3.69 9.67 -0.27
CA ALA A 126 -4.68 9.10 -1.20
C ALA A 126 -4.81 9.93 -2.50
N LYS A 127 -4.69 11.26 -2.42
CA LYS A 127 -4.78 12.13 -3.60
C LYS A 127 -3.62 11.89 -4.56
N GLU A 128 -2.40 11.85 -4.03
CA GLU A 128 -1.18 11.65 -4.80
C GLU A 128 -1.16 10.23 -5.41
N LEU A 129 -1.60 9.22 -4.66
CA LEU A 129 -1.78 7.85 -5.17
C LEU A 129 -2.86 7.77 -6.26
N MET A 130 -3.94 8.54 -6.17
CA MET A 130 -4.95 8.60 -7.24
C MET A 130 -4.43 9.28 -8.51
N GLU A 131 -3.62 10.32 -8.38
CA GLU A 131 -2.95 10.96 -9.52
C GLU A 131 -1.96 10.01 -10.19
N GLU A 132 -1.19 9.27 -9.40
CA GLU A 132 -0.31 8.21 -9.87
C GLU A 132 -1.07 7.07 -10.55
N LEU A 133 -2.19 6.62 -9.97
CA LEU A 133 -3.05 5.59 -10.57
C LEU A 133 -3.54 6.01 -11.96
N LYS A 134 -4.01 7.27 -12.10
CA LYS A 134 -4.43 7.82 -13.40
C LYS A 134 -3.28 7.87 -14.40
N PHE A 135 -2.10 8.31 -13.96
CA PHE A 135 -0.91 8.32 -14.80
C PHE A 135 -0.54 6.91 -15.27
N LEU A 136 -0.50 5.93 -14.36
CA LEU A 136 -0.18 4.54 -14.65
C LEU A 136 -1.22 3.89 -15.58
N THR A 137 -2.49 4.28 -15.47
CA THR A 137 -3.56 3.82 -16.38
C THR A 137 -3.27 4.27 -17.80
N VAL A 138 -3.00 5.57 -18.00
CA VAL A 138 -2.67 6.12 -19.32
C VAL A 138 -1.36 5.52 -19.86
N ALA A 139 -0.39 5.27 -18.98
CA ALA A 139 0.86 4.63 -19.36
C ALA A 139 0.63 3.16 -19.76
N ALA A 140 -0.22 2.42 -19.05
CA ALA A 140 -0.55 1.04 -19.37
C ALA A 140 -1.27 0.93 -20.72
N GLU A 141 -2.18 1.85 -21.03
CA GLU A 141 -2.90 1.90 -22.33
C GLU A 141 -1.99 2.27 -23.51
N ARG A 142 -1.00 3.14 -23.28
CA ARG A 142 -0.07 3.60 -24.31
C ARG A 142 1.12 2.68 -24.53
N THR A 143 1.36 1.74 -23.62
CA THR A 143 2.41 0.74 -23.81
C THR A 143 1.84 -0.32 -24.73
N PRO A 144 2.23 -0.38 -26.02
CA PRO A 144 1.68 -1.40 -26.90
C PRO A 144 2.02 -2.78 -26.34
N ASP A 145 1.05 -3.69 -26.36
CA ASP A 145 1.24 -5.13 -26.18
C ASP A 145 2.11 -5.66 -27.33
N VAL A 146 3.39 -5.27 -27.36
CA VAL A 146 4.38 -5.96 -28.16
C VAL A 146 4.66 -7.24 -27.40
N GLU A 147 3.88 -8.27 -27.74
CA GLU A 147 4.34 -9.65 -27.73
C GLU A 147 5.71 -9.69 -28.42
N ARG A 148 6.78 -9.50 -27.64
CA ARG A 148 8.08 -10.01 -28.01
C ARG A 148 7.99 -11.51 -27.80
N ILE A 149 7.52 -12.21 -28.83
CA ILE A 149 7.88 -13.62 -29.03
C ILE A 149 9.39 -13.66 -29.18
N PHE A 150 10.10 -13.74 -28.06
CA PHE A 150 11.43 -14.31 -28.00
C PHE A 150 11.44 -15.18 -26.76
N ARG A 151 11.81 -16.45 -26.94
CA ARG A 151 11.99 -17.43 -25.88
C ARG A 151 12.77 -16.78 -24.73
N LEU A 152 12.10 -16.47 -23.62
CA LEU A 152 12.71 -15.83 -22.46
C LEU A 152 12.37 -16.66 -21.22
N SER A 153 13.40 -16.87 -20.39
CA SER A 153 13.36 -17.62 -19.14
C SER A 153 12.42 -16.98 -18.12
N GLU A 154 12.03 -17.76 -17.12
CA GLU A 154 11.12 -17.37 -16.02
C GLU A 154 11.60 -16.10 -15.28
N ASP A 155 12.89 -15.74 -15.34
CA ASP A 155 13.46 -14.52 -14.76
C ASP A 155 13.00 -13.21 -15.43
N GLN A 156 12.40 -13.28 -16.62
CA GLN A 156 11.92 -12.09 -17.36
C GLN A 156 10.41 -11.89 -17.24
N LEU A 157 9.72 -12.70 -16.41
CA LEU A 157 8.27 -12.62 -16.12
C LEU A 157 7.82 -11.35 -15.38
N SER A 158 8.69 -10.34 -15.20
CA SER A 158 8.36 -8.97 -14.76
C SER A 158 7.47 -8.19 -15.75
N ALA A 159 6.60 -8.89 -16.48
CA ALA A 159 5.80 -8.41 -17.59
C ALA A 159 4.96 -7.19 -17.17
N ASN A 160 5.40 -6.04 -17.68
CA ASN A 160 4.94 -4.68 -17.45
C ASN A 160 5.07 -4.17 -16.01
N ARG A 161 6.28 -3.68 -15.66
CA ARG A 161 6.53 -2.81 -14.50
C ARG A 161 5.40 -1.79 -14.27
N VAL A 162 4.82 -1.23 -15.34
CA VAL A 162 3.70 -0.28 -15.29
C VAL A 162 2.38 -0.94 -14.83
N VAL A 163 2.01 -2.10 -15.35
CA VAL A 163 0.77 -2.81 -14.97
C VAL A 163 0.89 -3.41 -13.57
N GLY A 164 2.06 -3.93 -13.22
CA GLY A 164 2.37 -4.34 -11.84
C GLY A 164 2.24 -3.15 -10.88
N GLN A 165 2.89 -2.02 -11.18
CA GLN A 165 2.78 -0.80 -10.38
C GLN A 165 1.32 -0.32 -10.28
N LEU A 166 0.56 -0.33 -11.37
CA LEU A 166 -0.87 0.00 -11.36
C LEU A 166 -1.63 -0.88 -10.36
N ALA A 167 -1.41 -2.20 -10.40
CA ALA A 167 -2.05 -3.14 -9.49
C ALA A 167 -1.67 -2.89 -8.03
N TYR A 168 -0.40 -2.62 -7.73
CA TYR A 168 0.03 -2.28 -6.37
C TYR A 168 -0.56 -0.94 -5.90
N THR A 169 -0.62 0.08 -6.75
CA THR A 169 -1.23 1.38 -6.40
C THR A 169 -2.71 1.23 -6.04
N ILE A 170 -3.46 0.33 -6.70
CA ILE A 170 -4.84 -0.02 -6.29
C ILE A 170 -4.87 -0.55 -4.85
N VAL A 171 -3.97 -1.47 -4.51
CA VAL A 171 -3.89 -2.02 -3.15
C VAL A 171 -3.50 -0.94 -2.14
N TYR A 172 -2.59 -0.02 -2.50
CA TYR A 172 -2.16 1.07 -1.63
C TYR A 172 -3.30 2.03 -1.32
N LEU A 173 -4.15 2.34 -2.31
CA LEU A 173 -5.35 3.15 -2.13
C LEU A 173 -6.35 2.52 -1.14
N ALA A 174 -6.48 1.20 -1.16
CA ALA A 174 -7.28 0.49 -0.16
C ALA A 174 -6.66 0.55 1.24
N LEU A 175 -5.34 0.42 1.36
CA LEU A 175 -4.63 0.48 2.65
C LEU A 175 -4.69 1.86 3.30
N VAL A 176 -4.62 2.93 2.51
CA VAL A 176 -4.83 4.30 3.01
C VAL A 176 -6.31 4.64 3.21
N SER A 177 -7.20 3.66 3.07
CA SER A 177 -8.65 3.80 3.28
C SER A 177 -9.27 4.91 2.44
N TYR A 178 -8.96 4.97 1.14
CA TYR A 178 -9.53 5.97 0.24
C TYR A 178 -11.07 5.88 0.21
N ASP A 179 -11.74 6.96 0.61
CA ASP A 179 -13.20 6.98 0.85
C ASP A 179 -14.05 6.55 -0.36
N ARG A 180 -13.59 6.86 -1.58
CA ARG A 180 -14.31 6.55 -2.84
C ARG A 180 -13.70 5.37 -3.59
N PHE A 181 -13.05 4.46 -2.88
CA PHE A 181 -12.38 3.31 -3.49
C PHE A 181 -13.33 2.48 -4.37
N VAL A 182 -14.57 2.26 -3.93
CA VAL A 182 -15.51 1.42 -4.69
C VAL A 182 -15.90 2.09 -6.00
N GLU A 183 -16.26 3.37 -5.96
CA GLU A 183 -16.75 4.14 -7.11
C GLU A 183 -15.63 4.48 -8.08
N ASP A 184 -14.51 5.00 -7.57
CA ASP A 184 -13.47 5.61 -8.40
C ASP A 184 -12.35 4.63 -8.76
N VAL A 185 -12.23 3.50 -8.06
CA VAL A 185 -11.18 2.48 -8.30
C VAL A 185 -11.81 1.13 -8.65
N PHE A 186 -12.45 0.44 -7.71
CA PHE A 186 -12.92 -0.93 -7.90
C PHE A 186 -13.81 -1.07 -9.15
N ASN A 187 -14.83 -0.21 -9.29
CA ASN A 187 -15.75 -0.29 -10.43
C ASN A 187 -15.08 0.01 -11.79
N VAL A 188 -14.00 0.79 -11.80
CA VAL A 188 -13.23 1.13 -13.00
C VAL A 188 -12.34 -0.04 -13.42
N TYR A 189 -11.69 -0.71 -12.46
CA TYR A 189 -10.64 -1.70 -12.75
C TYR A 189 -11.07 -3.17 -12.60
N LYS A 190 -12.25 -3.47 -12.03
CA LYS A 190 -12.72 -4.85 -11.81
C LYS A 190 -12.80 -5.72 -13.07
N SER A 191 -12.96 -5.09 -14.24
CA SER A 191 -13.06 -5.77 -15.55
C SER A 191 -11.83 -5.52 -16.43
N HIS A 192 -10.71 -5.10 -15.84
CA HIS A 192 -9.48 -4.83 -16.57
C HIS A 192 -8.93 -6.10 -17.26
N ASN A 193 -8.26 -5.95 -18.41
CA ASN A 193 -7.75 -7.08 -19.20
C ASN A 193 -6.69 -7.91 -18.46
N SER A 194 -5.82 -7.24 -17.70
CA SER A 194 -4.82 -7.90 -16.86
C SER A 194 -5.45 -8.53 -15.61
N ASP A 195 -5.15 -9.81 -15.41
CA ASP A 195 -5.44 -10.61 -14.21
C ASP A 195 -4.84 -10.01 -12.93
N LEU A 196 -3.61 -9.47 -12.98
CA LEU A 196 -2.97 -8.81 -11.83
C LEU A 196 -3.81 -7.65 -11.29
N VAL A 197 -4.38 -6.84 -12.18
CA VAL A 197 -5.22 -5.69 -11.80
C VAL A 197 -6.54 -6.16 -11.18
N ARG A 198 -7.14 -7.25 -11.69
CA ARG A 198 -8.35 -7.82 -11.10
C ARG A 198 -8.08 -8.42 -9.72
N VAL A 199 -6.94 -9.11 -9.53
CA VAL A 199 -6.49 -9.62 -8.22
C VAL A 199 -6.25 -8.48 -7.24
N ALA A 200 -5.64 -7.37 -7.67
CA ALA A 200 -5.49 -6.17 -6.84
C ALA A 200 -6.84 -5.59 -6.41
N CYS A 201 -7.85 -5.55 -7.29
CA CYS A 201 -9.20 -5.13 -6.94
C CYS A 201 -9.82 -6.03 -5.87
N ALA A 202 -9.66 -7.36 -6.00
CA ALA A 202 -10.13 -8.31 -4.98
C ALA A 202 -9.42 -8.11 -3.63
N LYS A 203 -8.09 -7.95 -3.62
CA LYS A 203 -7.32 -7.66 -2.40
C LYS A 203 -7.73 -6.33 -1.76
N GLY A 204 -7.90 -5.28 -2.57
CA GLY A 204 -8.34 -3.97 -2.08
C GLY A 204 -9.75 -4.02 -1.46
N ALA A 205 -10.69 -4.69 -2.13
CA ALA A 205 -12.03 -4.92 -1.58
C ALA A 205 -12.00 -5.72 -0.27
N HIS A 206 -11.14 -6.74 -0.18
CA HIS A 206 -10.93 -7.50 1.05
C HIS A 206 -10.36 -6.63 2.19
N ILE A 207 -9.37 -5.77 1.92
CA ILE A 207 -8.81 -4.83 2.91
C ILE A 207 -9.89 -3.91 3.49
N LEU A 208 -10.81 -3.45 2.64
CA LEU A 208 -11.95 -2.61 3.04
C LEU A 208 -13.15 -3.42 3.57
N GLN A 209 -12.97 -4.72 3.84
CA GLN A 209 -13.99 -5.63 4.38
C GLN A 209 -15.26 -5.75 3.51
N ARG A 210 -15.12 -5.53 2.20
CA ARG A 210 -16.20 -5.68 1.20
C ARG A 210 -16.14 -7.03 0.52
N LEU A 211 -16.44 -8.09 1.29
CA LEU A 211 -16.41 -9.47 0.81
C LEU A 211 -17.42 -9.74 -0.32
N ASP A 212 -18.53 -9.00 -0.33
CA ASP A 212 -19.55 -9.03 -1.40
C ASP A 212 -18.95 -8.74 -2.78
N LEU A 213 -18.01 -7.78 -2.84
CA LEU A 213 -17.33 -7.41 -4.08
C LEU A 213 -16.30 -8.46 -4.52
N VAL A 214 -15.68 -9.14 -3.56
CA VAL A 214 -14.72 -10.22 -3.81
C VAL A 214 -15.45 -11.45 -4.37
N GLU A 215 -16.57 -11.84 -3.76
CA GLU A 215 -17.43 -12.93 -4.24
C GLU A 215 -17.91 -12.66 -5.68
N GLY A 216 -18.35 -11.43 -5.95
CA GLY A 216 -18.77 -11.01 -7.28
C GLY A 216 -17.65 -11.12 -8.32
N LEU A 217 -16.40 -10.81 -7.95
CA LEU A 217 -15.23 -10.98 -8.82
C LEU A 217 -14.90 -12.45 -9.07
N ILE A 218 -14.87 -13.29 -8.03
CA ILE A 218 -14.58 -14.72 -8.15
C ILE A 218 -15.60 -15.42 -9.07
N ALA A 219 -16.87 -15.03 -8.99
CA ALA A 219 -17.93 -15.62 -9.78
C ALA A 219 -17.76 -15.43 -11.30
N VAL A 220 -17.11 -14.33 -11.72
CA VAL A 220 -16.90 -14.00 -13.14
C VAL A 220 -15.46 -14.28 -13.61
N GLU A 221 -14.52 -14.49 -12.69
CA GLU A 221 -13.12 -14.77 -13.03
C GLU A 221 -12.98 -16.17 -13.64
N PRO A 222 -12.28 -16.31 -14.78
CA PRO A 222 -12.03 -17.61 -15.40
C PRO A 222 -11.23 -18.53 -14.47
N GLU A 223 -11.43 -19.84 -14.62
CA GLU A 223 -10.68 -20.85 -13.89
C GLU A 223 -9.17 -20.71 -14.14
N GLY A 224 -8.39 -20.63 -13.06
CA GLY A 224 -6.95 -20.37 -13.17
C GLY A 224 -6.28 -20.01 -11.85
N ARG A 225 -5.01 -19.60 -11.94
CA ARG A 225 -4.22 -19.19 -10.77
C ARG A 225 -4.76 -17.89 -10.15
N SER A 226 -5.23 -16.95 -10.96
CA SER A 226 -5.83 -15.68 -10.50
C SER A 226 -7.06 -15.92 -9.61
N ARG A 227 -8.00 -16.74 -10.08
CA ARG A 227 -9.19 -17.12 -9.32
C ARG A 227 -8.84 -17.83 -8.00
N LYS A 228 -7.93 -18.82 -8.03
CA LYS A 228 -7.46 -19.49 -6.81
C LYS A 228 -6.86 -18.51 -5.81
N MET A 229 -6.10 -17.51 -6.28
CA MET A 229 -5.54 -16.48 -5.42
C MET A 229 -6.64 -15.61 -4.79
N MET A 230 -7.67 -15.22 -5.56
CA MET A 230 -8.83 -14.48 -5.02
C MET A 230 -9.61 -15.32 -3.98
N GLU A 231 -9.80 -16.61 -4.23
CA GLU A 231 -10.41 -17.54 -3.26
C GLU A 231 -9.56 -17.67 -1.99
N CYS A 232 -8.24 -17.72 -2.09
CA CYS A 232 -7.34 -17.71 -0.93
C CYS A 232 -7.44 -16.41 -0.13
N VAL A 233 -7.54 -15.26 -0.81
CA VAL A 233 -7.79 -13.96 -0.16
C VAL A 233 -9.08 -14.00 0.65
N MET A 234 -10.15 -14.61 0.10
CA MET A 234 -11.42 -14.77 0.81
C MET A 234 -11.29 -15.70 2.03
N ARG A 235 -10.57 -16.83 1.89
CA ARG A 235 -10.38 -17.84 2.96
C ARG A 235 -9.49 -17.37 4.11
N ALA A 236 -8.63 -16.38 3.90
CA ALA A 236 -7.80 -15.80 4.96
C ALA A 236 -8.62 -15.20 6.13
N THR A 237 -9.94 -15.06 5.98
CA THR A 237 -10.87 -14.61 7.04
C THR A 237 -11.74 -15.70 7.66
N SER A 238 -11.77 -16.91 7.09
CA SER A 238 -12.48 -18.01 7.75
C SER A 238 -11.62 -18.53 8.89
N PRO A 239 -12.02 -18.39 10.17
CA PRO A 239 -11.29 -19.03 11.25
C PRO A 239 -11.21 -20.51 10.92
N SER A 240 -10.00 -21.07 10.99
CA SER A 240 -9.82 -22.51 11.08
C SER A 240 -10.76 -22.98 12.19
N LYS A 241 -11.74 -23.82 11.83
CA LYS A 241 -12.58 -24.49 12.82
C LYS A 241 -11.62 -25.33 13.68
N SER A 242 -11.28 -24.82 14.85
CA SER A 242 -10.72 -25.58 15.97
C SER A 242 -11.75 -26.58 16.47
#